data_AF-A0A820II41-F1
#
_entry.id   AF-A0A820II41-F1
#
_cell.length_a   1.000
_cell.length_b   1.000
_cell.length_c   1.000
_cell.angle_alpha   90.00
_cell.angle_beta   90.00
_cell.angle_gamma   90.00
#
_symmetry.space_group_name_H-M   'P 1'
#
loop_
_entity.id
_entity.type
_entity.pdbx_description
1 polymer ?
#
loop_
_entity_poly.entity_id
_entity_poly.type
_entity_poly.pdbx_seq_one_letter_code
_entity_poly.pdbx_strand_id
1 'polypeptide(L)' 'MKILIDTGAQHCFINQTCLKNLDQLIYYRNTPQQFFMADGLNEIKTTGIVHLSISIGDATTSIPAFITT' A
#
# COMPACT_ATOMS: atom_id res chain seq x y z
N MET A 1 11.02 -6.42 -6.03
CA MET A 1 9.65 -5.87 -6.23
C MET A 1 9.74 -4.70 -7.20
N LYS A 2 8.77 -4.51 -8.09
CA LYS A 2 8.66 -3.29 -8.91
C LYS A 2 7.72 -2.31 -8.18
N ILE A 3 8.09 -1.04 -8.13
CA ILE A 3 7.31 0.02 -7.47
C ILE A 3 6.94 1.05 -8.55
N LEU A 4 5.68 1.47 -8.56
CA LEU A 4 5.24 2.63 -9.33
C LEU A 4 5.33 3.87 -8.43
N ILE A 5 6.05 4.89 -8.88
CA ILE A 5 6.07 6.20 -8.22
C ILE A 5 5.00 7.06 -8.87
N ASP A 6 3.94 7.35 -8.13
CA ASP A 6 2.78 8.11 -8.61
C ASP A 6 2.53 9.32 -7.73
N THR A 7 2.79 10.52 -8.26
CA THR A 7 2.57 11.79 -7.56
C THR A 7 1.11 12.24 -7.55
N GLY A 8 0.24 11.60 -8.34
CA GLY A 8 -1.20 11.84 -8.35
C GLY A 8 -1.96 11.03 -7.29
N ALA A 9 -1.34 9.96 -6.76
CA ALA A 9 -1.92 9.13 -5.72
C ALA A 9 -1.73 9.76 -4.32
N GLN A 10 -2.83 9.95 -3.58
CA GLN A 10 -2.77 10.45 -2.20
C GLN A 10 -2.29 9.39 -1.19
N HIS A 11 -2.38 8.11 -1.54
CA HIS A 11 -2.05 6.99 -0.68
C HIS A 11 -1.23 5.94 -1.43
N CYS A 12 -0.39 5.21 -0.69
CA CYS A 12 0.34 4.07 -1.23
C CYS A 12 -0.50 2.80 -1.09
N PHE A 13 -0.46 1.94 -2.11
CA PHE A 13 -1.17 0.66 -2.13
C PHE A 13 -0.21 -0.46 -2.49
N ILE A 14 -0.42 -1.64 -1.90
CA ILE A 14 0.34 -2.84 -2.20
C ILE A 14 -0.60 -4.05 -2.28
N ASN A 15 -0.47 -4.85 -3.33
CA ASN A 15 -1.24 -6.09 -3.41
C ASN A 15 -0.71 -7.10 -2.38
N GLN A 16 -1.61 -7.79 -1.69
CA GLN A 16 -1.28 -8.77 -0.66
C GLN A 16 -0.33 -9.87 -1.14
N THR A 17 -0.36 -10.23 -2.43
CA THR A 17 0.57 -11.20 -3.01
C THR A 17 2.03 -10.74 -2.99
N CYS A 18 2.28 -9.42 -3.05
CA CYS A 18 3.62 -8.84 -2.94
C CYS A 18 4.19 -8.97 -1.52
N LEU A 19 3.33 -9.10 -0.51
CA LEU A 19 3.72 -9.27 0.89
C LEU A 19 4.12 -10.70 1.24
N LYS A 20 3.67 -11.71 0.47
CA LYS A 20 4.03 -13.12 0.74
C LYS A 20 5.53 -13.42 0.65
N ASN A 21 6.31 -12.51 0.06
CA ASN A 21 7.78 -12.61 -0.01
C ASN A 21 8.50 -11.76 1.06
N LEU A 22 7.78 -11.09 1.95
CA LEU A 22 8.32 -10.22 2.99
C LEU A 22 7.60 -10.56 4.29
N ASP A 23 8.29 -11.20 5.24
CA ASP A 23 7.82 -11.51 6.62
C ASP A 23 7.50 -10.26 7.47
N GLN A 24 7.17 -9.13 6.85
CA GLN A 24 7.05 -7.79 7.45
C GLN A 24 5.59 -7.40 7.77
N LEU A 25 4.66 -8.35 7.77
CA LEU A 25 3.26 -8.05 8.04
C LEU A 25 2.99 -7.95 9.55
N ILE A 26 2.90 -6.73 10.07
CA ILE A 26 2.75 -6.47 11.52
C ILE A 26 1.28 -6.19 11.92
N TYR A 27 0.35 -5.97 10.98
CA TYR A 27 -1.03 -5.60 11.35
C TYR A 27 -2.09 -5.93 10.29
N TYR A 28 -3.21 -6.52 10.75
CA TYR A 28 -4.43 -6.74 9.96
C TYR A 28 -5.53 -5.80 10.45
N ARG A 29 -6.15 -5.05 9.54
CA ARG A 29 -7.38 -4.30 9.81
C ARG A 29 -8.31 -4.47 8.62
N ASN A 30 -9.33 -5.30 8.77
CA ASN A 30 -10.39 -5.47 7.78
C ASN A 30 -11.48 -4.43 8.02
N THR A 31 -11.22 -3.18 7.64
CA THR A 31 -12.26 -2.14 7.63
C THR A 31 -12.33 -1.56 6.23
N PRO A 32 -13.49 -1.58 5.55
CA PRO A 32 -13.68 -0.86 4.30
C PRO A 32 -13.20 0.59 4.46
N GLN A 33 -12.39 1.05 3.50
CA GLN A 33 -11.88 2.41 3.46
C GLN A 33 -12.41 3.06 2.18
N GLN A 34 -12.80 4.33 2.29
CA GLN A 34 -13.27 5.11 1.16
C GLN A 34 -12.10 5.86 0.54
N PHE A 35 -11.97 5.78 -0.79
CA PHE A 35 -10.93 6.44 -1.55
C PHE A 35 -11.52 7.02 -2.83
N PHE A 36 -11.10 8.22 -3.22
CA PHE A 36 -11.53 8.78 -4.50
C PHE A 36 -10.66 8.20 -5.63
N MET A 37 -11.26 7.43 -6.53
CA MET A 37 -10.54 6.72 -7.59
C MET A 37 -10.88 7.27 -8.98
N ALA A 38 -9.94 7.08 -9.93
CA ALA A 38 -10.05 7.64 -11.28
C ALA A 38 -11.24 7.08 -12.09
N ASP A 39 -11.72 5.89 -11.75
CA ASP A 39 -12.88 5.24 -12.37
C ASP A 39 -14.22 5.69 -11.78
N GLY A 40 -14.20 6.62 -10.82
CA GLY A 40 -15.39 7.11 -10.12
C GLY A 40 -15.91 6.16 -9.03
N LEU A 41 -15.26 5.02 -8.80
CA LEU A 41 -15.53 4.22 -7.62
C LEU A 41 -14.97 4.92 -6.37
N ASN A 42 -15.62 4.68 -5.23
CA ASN A 42 -15.27 5.34 -3.96
C ASN A 42 -14.86 4.36 -2.85
N GLU A 43 -14.77 3.06 -3.17
CA GLU A 43 -14.42 2.00 -2.22
C GLU A 43 -13.44 1.02 -2.87
N ILE A 44 -12.36 0.72 -2.17
CA ILE A 44 -11.50 -0.43 -2.46
C ILE A 44 -11.36 -1.26 -1.18
N LYS A 45 -11.47 -2.58 -1.33
CA LYS A 45 -11.27 -3.50 -0.21
C LYS A 45 -9.80 -3.49 0.19
N THR A 46 -9.56 -3.19 1.46
CA THR A 46 -8.23 -3.29 2.06
C THR A 46 -8.24 -4.28 3.22
N THR A 47 -7.15 -5.02 3.39
CA THR A 47 -7.02 -6.03 4.46
C THR A 47 -6.18 -5.55 5.63
N GLY A 48 -5.54 -4.38 5.51
CA GLY A 48 -4.69 -3.80 6.53
C GLY A 48 -3.81 -2.67 6.00
N ILE A 49 -2.88 -2.25 6.85
CA ILE A 49 -1.87 -1.24 6.56
C ILE A 49 -0.52 -1.81 6.98
N VAL A 50 0.49 -1.67 6.11
CA VAL A 50 1.88 -1.99 6.42
C VAL A 50 2.73 -0.73 6.33
N HIS A 51 3.85 -0.70 7.03
CA HIS A 51 4.90 0.29 6.81
C HIS A 51 5.97 -0.30 5.90
N LEU A 52 6.08 0.23 4.68
CA LEU A 52 7.10 -0.19 3.73
C LEU A 52 8.36 0.63 3.96
N SER A 53 9.50 -0.05 4.17
CA SER A 53 10.82 0.59 4.07
C SER A 53 11.24 0.63 2.61
N ILE A 54 11.40 1.84 2.07
CA ILE A 54 11.78 2.06 0.68
C ILE A 54 13.15 2.74 0.67
N SER A 55 14.10 2.12 -0.02
CA SER A 55 15.43 2.67 -0.24
C SER A 55 15.62 3.02 -1.72
N ILE A 56 15.99 4.28 -2.00
CA ILE A 56 16.28 4.79 -3.34
C ILE A 56 17.67 5.45 -3.29
N GLY A 57 18.67 4.78 -3.85
CA GLY A 57 20.07 5.15 -3.62
C GLY A 57 20.40 5.08 -2.14
N ASP A 58 20.94 6.16 -1.59
CA ASP A 58 21.34 6.26 -0.18
C ASP A 58 20.19 6.73 0.74
N ALA A 59 19.06 7.15 0.17
CA ALA A 59 17.90 7.60 0.94
C ALA A 59 17.02 6.41 1.32
N THR A 60 16.70 6.29 2.61
CA THR A 60 15.71 5.32 3.11
C THR A 60 14.57 6.04 3.81
N THR A 61 13.34 5.64 3.50
CA THR A 61 12.12 6.20 4.11
C THR A 61 11.14 5.09 4.48
N SER A 62 10.18 5.39 5.36
CA SER A 62 9.06 4.50 5.69
C SER A 62 7.75 5.16 5.27
N ILE A 63 6.94 4.42 4.50
CA ILE A 63 5.65 4.91 4.00
C ILE A 63 4.55 3.91 4.39
N PRO A 64 3.41 4.37 4.94
CA PRO A 64 2.26 3.51 5.15
C PRO A 64 1.61 3.15 3.81
N ALA A 65 1.36 1.86 3.59
CA ALA A 65 0.69 1.34 2.41
C ALA A 65 -0.54 0.51 2.79
N PHE A 66 -1.66 0.78 2.12
CA PHE A 66 -2.88 -0.02 2.23
C PHE A 66 -2.74 -1.32 1.45
N ILE A 67 -3.10 -2.43 2.08
CA ILE A 67 -3.02 -3.75 1.47
C ILE A 67 -4.29 -4.02 0.69
N THR A 68 -4.18 -4.27 -0.61
CA THR A 68 -5.30 -4.64 -1.49
C THR A 68 -5.28 -6.13 -1.80
N THR A 69 -6.46 -6.71 -2.05
CA THR A 69 -6.61 -8.12 -2.51
C THR A 69 -6.49 -8.21 -4.02
#